data_AF-A0A084SE13-F1
#
_entry.id   AF-A0A084SE13-F1
#
_cell.length_a   1.000
_cell.length_b   1.000
_cell.length_c   1.000
_cell.angle_alpha   90.00
_cell.angle_beta   90.00
_cell.angle_gamma   90.00
#
_symmetry.space_group_name_H-M   'P 1'
#
loop_
_entity.id
_entity.type
_entity.pdbx_description
1 polymer ?
#
loop_
_entity_poly.entity_id
_entity_poly.type
_entity_poly.pdbx_seq_one_letter_code
_entity_poly.pdbx_strand_id
1 'polypeptide(L)'
;MKKGNVLTLTTPGIFQKVKRGTFELLKGKLMPVMLCKLTVPIANSTGGAVALSAAQRKTLLSLFILTLTHGRNGHRKPYNAISLDKMRQLGRFAVGQDVAGWDNTSTGLARSLPNGQTTAVEFWSLIPTGMLHQLRGGRRVWTGVGRSQASTIEIDMKYSSAAVDTGLAISGNVVAEYVPLTQSVKGDRASYFAEYIEVEEKDKVAKLPPGLPLLITELSAAHAASSLSSFELKIDEELIHDNVSAGDVLVELEGVNPELTAEASITDEVTVLYAVTPGQEWQDLPTGAPRFEQLKKDLSSVTLGYYYVPIVETNKVQEDIATFANLRNKPLRAATVAAIEGLNYPDRLAFAEPFRLLDQDDIEFEKVAGYYATPGSDAVAESIPPTALARARNLYNQHLGEGEAKSADAIVKQLTRAAPGGVQNARGLGKGLSGTGIQMRGLLLKAK
;
A
#
# COMPACT_ATOMS: atom_id res chain seq x y z
N MET A 1 -2.92 2.74 -28.64
CA MET A 1 -2.64 3.12 -27.24
C MET A 1 -2.64 4.64 -27.16
N LYS A 2 -3.42 5.26 -26.27
CA LYS A 2 -3.25 6.70 -25.98
C LYS A 2 -1.82 6.91 -25.49
N LYS A 3 -1.14 7.98 -25.94
CA LYS A 3 0.21 8.36 -25.46
C LYS A 3 0.22 8.29 -23.93
N GLY A 4 1.19 7.58 -23.36
CA GLY A 4 1.31 7.36 -21.93
C GLY A 4 1.36 8.67 -21.14
N ASN A 5 1.20 8.56 -19.83
CA ASN A 5 1.37 9.67 -18.91
C ASN A 5 2.86 9.98 -18.85
N VAL A 6 3.33 10.84 -19.76
CA VAL A 6 4.75 11.14 -19.96
C VAL A 6 5.12 12.46 -19.26
N LEU A 7 6.15 12.42 -18.42
CA LEU A 7 6.84 13.58 -17.88
C LEU A 7 8.18 13.76 -18.60
N THR A 8 8.55 15.02 -18.80
CA THR A 8 9.89 15.40 -19.27
C THR A 8 10.56 16.21 -18.17
N LEU A 9 11.62 15.68 -17.57
CA LEU A 9 12.41 16.34 -16.55
C LEU A 9 13.61 16.99 -17.24
N THR A 10 13.62 18.33 -17.29
CA THR A 10 14.62 19.12 -18.02
C THR A 10 15.68 19.75 -17.13
N THR A 11 15.41 19.84 -15.82
CA THR A 11 16.26 20.59 -14.89
C THR A 11 16.30 19.88 -13.54
N PRO A 12 17.49 19.72 -12.93
CA PRO A 12 17.61 19.12 -11.60
C PRO A 12 16.84 19.93 -10.54
N GLY A 13 16.33 19.25 -9.53
CA GLY A 13 15.68 19.83 -8.37
C GLY A 13 14.21 20.24 -8.57
N ILE A 14 13.71 20.29 -9.81
CA ILE A 14 12.34 20.73 -10.12
C ILE A 14 11.41 19.54 -10.24
N PHE A 15 10.32 19.53 -9.45
CA PHE A 15 9.26 18.54 -9.58
C PHE A 15 8.40 18.81 -10.81
N GLN A 16 8.21 17.77 -11.62
CA GLN A 16 7.21 17.70 -12.67
C GLN A 16 6.06 16.81 -12.23
N LYS A 17 4.84 17.15 -12.66
CA LYS A 17 3.61 16.57 -12.12
C LYS A 17 2.76 15.90 -13.19
N VAL A 18 2.43 14.63 -12.99
CA VAL A 18 1.27 14.00 -13.63
C VAL A 18 0.04 14.35 -12.80
N LYS A 19 -0.88 15.12 -13.37
CA LYS A 19 -2.07 15.64 -12.68
C LYS A 19 -3.09 14.53 -12.41
N ARG A 20 -3.96 14.76 -11.42
CA ARG A 20 -5.17 13.95 -11.21
C ARG A 20 -6.03 13.88 -12.47
N GLY A 21 -6.75 12.79 -12.63
CA GLY A 21 -7.58 12.49 -13.81
C GLY A 21 -6.81 11.93 -15.00
N THR A 22 -5.46 11.96 -14.99
CA THR A 22 -4.64 11.47 -16.11
C THR A 22 -4.54 9.94 -16.13
N PHE A 23 -4.59 9.29 -14.96
CA PHE A 23 -4.59 7.83 -14.86
C PHE A 23 -6.00 7.27 -15.08
N GLU A 24 -6.33 6.94 -16.33
CA GLU A 24 -7.61 6.33 -16.70
C GLU A 24 -7.50 4.80 -16.78
N LEU A 25 -8.21 4.08 -15.91
CA LEU A 25 -8.42 2.64 -16.04
C LEU A 25 -9.76 2.35 -16.73
N LEU A 26 -9.79 1.28 -17.53
CA LEU A 26 -11.04 0.80 -18.13
C LEU A 26 -11.98 0.19 -17.06
N LYS A 27 -13.29 0.16 -17.34
CA LYS A 27 -14.27 -0.52 -16.46
C LYS A 27 -13.90 -1.99 -16.31
N GLY A 28 -13.98 -2.52 -15.08
CA GLY A 28 -13.63 -3.91 -14.77
C GLY A 28 -12.13 -4.19 -14.77
N LYS A 29 -11.30 -3.16 -14.62
CA LYS A 29 -9.85 -3.27 -14.45
C LYS A 29 -9.40 -2.68 -13.11
N LEU A 30 -8.41 -3.32 -12.50
CA LEU A 30 -7.63 -2.81 -11.36
C LEU A 30 -6.17 -2.67 -11.76
N MET A 31 -5.46 -1.80 -11.05
CA MET A 31 -4.03 -1.58 -11.16
C MET A 31 -3.33 -2.06 -9.87
N PRO A 32 -2.78 -3.29 -9.84
CA PRO A 32 -1.96 -3.80 -8.73
C PRO A 32 -0.58 -3.13 -8.64
N VAL A 33 -0.03 -2.72 -9.79
CA VAL A 33 1.28 -2.09 -9.91
C VAL A 33 1.21 -1.03 -11.01
N MET A 34 1.85 0.10 -10.78
CA MET A 34 2.14 1.08 -11.82
C MET A 34 3.62 0.96 -12.22
N LEU A 35 3.88 0.89 -13.52
CA LEU A 35 5.24 0.95 -14.05
C LEU A 35 5.64 2.38 -14.34
N CYS A 36 6.90 2.72 -14.10
CA CYS A 36 7.52 3.96 -14.55
C CYS A 36 8.73 3.63 -15.44
N LYS A 37 8.60 3.79 -16.76
CA LYS A 37 9.73 3.72 -17.68
C LYS A 37 10.51 5.01 -17.59
N LEU A 38 11.79 4.95 -17.24
CA LEU A 38 12.69 6.09 -17.38
C LEU A 38 13.64 5.87 -18.55
N THR A 39 13.78 6.90 -19.38
CA THR A 39 14.84 7.03 -20.38
C THR A 39 15.73 8.18 -19.95
N VAL A 40 16.98 7.87 -19.58
CA VAL A 40 17.93 8.82 -18.99
C VAL A 40 19.14 8.98 -19.92
N PRO A 41 19.38 10.18 -20.49
CA PRO A 41 20.57 10.43 -21.29
C PRO A 41 21.78 10.71 -20.38
N ILE A 42 22.84 9.90 -20.49
CA ILE A 42 24.06 10.00 -19.68
C ILE A 42 25.25 10.32 -20.57
N ALA A 43 25.92 11.44 -20.29
CA ALA A 43 27.20 11.81 -20.89
C ALA A 43 28.36 11.14 -20.13
N ASN A 44 29.32 10.59 -20.89
CA ASN A 44 30.53 9.99 -20.35
C ASN A 44 31.78 10.78 -20.76
N SER A 45 32.54 11.24 -19.78
CA SER A 45 33.82 11.94 -19.92
C SER A 45 34.96 11.30 -19.12
N THR A 46 34.82 10.03 -18.73
CA THR A 46 35.80 9.29 -17.90
C THR A 46 37.10 8.93 -18.63
N GLY A 47 37.21 9.22 -19.94
CA GLY A 47 38.40 8.93 -20.75
C GLY A 47 38.37 7.56 -21.45
N GLY A 48 37.36 6.73 -21.17
CA GLY A 48 37.15 5.43 -21.81
C GLY A 48 35.67 5.05 -21.86
N ALA A 49 35.33 4.00 -22.62
CA ALA A 49 33.97 3.46 -22.56
C ALA A 49 33.77 2.75 -21.21
N VAL A 50 32.67 3.03 -20.52
CA VAL A 50 32.37 2.47 -19.20
C VAL A 50 30.92 2.01 -19.12
N ALA A 51 30.62 1.01 -18.31
CA ALA A 51 29.26 0.67 -17.90
C ALA A 51 29.08 1.07 -16.44
N LEU A 52 27.86 1.42 -16.02
CA LEU A 52 27.61 1.73 -14.62
C LEU A 52 27.83 0.47 -13.76
N SER A 53 28.65 0.60 -12.71
CA SER A 53 28.78 -0.41 -11.66
C SER A 53 27.49 -0.51 -10.85
N ALA A 54 27.28 -1.60 -10.11
CA ALA A 54 26.09 -1.76 -9.27
C ALA A 54 25.90 -0.58 -8.30
N ALA A 55 26.98 -0.08 -7.69
CA ALA A 55 26.92 1.10 -6.82
C ALA A 55 26.49 2.37 -7.58
N GLN A 56 27.05 2.62 -8.76
CA GLN A 56 26.67 3.76 -9.60
C GLN A 56 25.21 3.66 -10.08
N ARG A 57 24.69 2.46 -10.33
CA ARG A 57 23.27 2.25 -10.65
C ARG A 57 22.37 2.60 -9.48
N LYS A 58 22.71 2.20 -8.25
CA LYS A 58 21.98 2.61 -7.03
C LYS A 58 22.02 4.13 -6.85
N THR A 59 23.18 4.75 -7.07
CA THR A 59 23.32 6.22 -7.04
C THR A 59 22.40 6.87 -8.06
N LEU A 60 22.41 6.42 -9.31
CA LEU A 60 21.55 6.96 -10.37
C LEU A 60 20.06 6.86 -10.01
N LEU A 61 19.60 5.69 -9.55
CA LEU A 61 18.22 5.52 -9.11
C LEU A 61 17.87 6.43 -7.91
N SER A 62 18.82 6.62 -6.99
CA SER A 62 18.63 7.48 -5.81
C SER A 62 18.49 8.96 -6.15
N LEU A 63 18.98 9.40 -7.32
CA LEU A 63 18.79 10.79 -7.78
C LEU A 63 17.32 11.09 -8.07
N PHE A 64 16.54 10.10 -8.52
CA PHE A 64 15.14 10.28 -8.87
C PHE A 64 14.26 10.12 -7.64
N ILE A 65 13.47 11.16 -7.35
CA ILE A 65 12.61 11.24 -6.17
C ILE A 65 11.17 11.34 -6.63
N LEU A 66 10.33 10.45 -6.12
CA LEU A 66 8.91 10.32 -6.44
C LEU A 66 8.04 10.60 -5.21
N THR A 67 6.97 11.36 -5.42
CA THR A 67 5.84 11.49 -4.49
C THR A 67 4.58 11.03 -5.22
N LEU A 68 3.83 10.12 -4.59
CA LEU A 68 2.51 9.69 -5.05
C LEU A 68 1.47 10.13 -4.03
N THR A 69 0.46 10.85 -4.49
CA THR A 69 -0.70 11.21 -3.67
C THR A 69 -2.00 10.71 -4.29
N HIS A 70 -3.02 10.46 -3.47
CA HIS A 70 -4.36 10.11 -3.94
C HIS A 70 -5.45 10.56 -2.97
N GLY A 71 -6.70 10.31 -3.33
CA GLY A 71 -7.88 10.71 -2.56
C GLY A 71 -8.24 12.19 -2.74
N ARG A 72 -9.25 12.64 -2.00
CA ARG A 72 -9.73 14.04 -2.09
C ARG A 72 -8.58 15.01 -1.81
N ASN A 73 -8.31 15.92 -2.76
CA ASN A 73 -7.23 16.89 -2.67
C ASN A 73 -5.82 16.30 -2.41
N GLY A 74 -5.61 14.99 -2.59
CA GLY A 74 -4.32 14.33 -2.33
C GLY A 74 -3.98 14.21 -0.85
N HIS A 75 -5.01 14.09 0.01
CA HIS A 75 -4.81 13.96 1.45
C HIS A 75 -4.05 12.66 1.83
N ARG A 76 -3.98 11.66 0.93
CA ARG A 76 -3.20 10.41 1.13
C ARG A 76 -1.89 10.48 0.39
N LYS A 77 -0.81 10.07 1.05
CA LYS A 77 0.56 10.17 0.54
C LYS A 77 1.34 8.88 0.81
N PRO A 78 0.98 7.75 0.17
CA PRO A 78 1.63 6.47 0.41
C PRO A 78 3.14 6.49 0.15
N TYR A 79 3.57 7.30 -0.82
CA TYR A 79 4.98 7.54 -1.10
C TYR A 79 5.23 9.03 -1.09
N ASN A 80 6.05 9.50 -0.14
CA ASN A 80 6.37 10.92 0.00
C ASN A 80 7.89 11.13 -0.13
N ALA A 81 8.31 11.68 -1.27
CA ALA A 81 9.71 11.93 -1.59
C ALA A 81 10.61 10.68 -1.50
N ILE A 82 10.13 9.55 -2.01
CA ILE A 82 10.85 8.27 -2.02
C ILE A 82 11.75 8.19 -3.25
N SER A 83 13.00 7.76 -3.05
CA SER A 83 13.94 7.57 -4.17
C SER A 83 13.57 6.33 -5.01
N LEU A 84 13.94 6.29 -6.29
CA LEU A 84 13.66 5.11 -7.12
C LEU A 84 14.48 3.88 -6.72
N ASP A 85 15.60 4.04 -6.01
CA ASP A 85 16.32 2.90 -5.42
C ASP A 85 15.52 2.31 -4.25
N LYS A 86 14.94 3.15 -3.40
CA LYS A 86 14.03 2.67 -2.35
C LYS A 86 12.77 2.04 -2.96
N MET A 87 12.21 2.65 -4.00
CA MET A 87 11.07 2.08 -4.72
C MET A 87 11.41 0.72 -5.35
N ARG A 88 12.64 0.52 -5.84
CA ARG A 88 13.13 -0.78 -6.31
C ARG A 88 13.09 -1.83 -5.19
N GLN A 89 13.58 -1.50 -4.00
CA GLN A 89 13.52 -2.40 -2.84
C GLN A 89 12.08 -2.75 -2.47
N LEU A 90 11.20 -1.75 -2.42
CA LEU A 90 9.76 -1.98 -2.17
C LEU A 90 9.11 -2.81 -3.29
N GLY A 91 9.53 -2.63 -4.54
CA GLY A 91 9.10 -3.43 -5.68
C GLY A 91 9.52 -4.90 -5.56
N ARG A 92 10.80 -5.18 -5.25
CA ARG A 92 11.32 -6.53 -4.99
C ARG A 92 10.51 -7.20 -3.88
N PHE A 93 10.31 -6.51 -2.75
CA PHE A 93 9.52 -7.03 -1.64
C PHE A 93 8.05 -7.24 -2.00
N ALA A 94 7.36 -6.24 -2.53
CA ALA A 94 5.90 -6.29 -2.71
C ALA A 94 5.49 -7.13 -3.92
N VAL A 95 6.22 -7.01 -5.04
CA VAL A 95 5.88 -7.65 -6.33
C VAL A 95 6.64 -8.95 -6.53
N GLY A 96 7.77 -9.15 -5.84
CA GLY A 96 8.63 -10.32 -6.01
C GLY A 96 9.52 -10.23 -7.25
N GLN A 97 9.76 -9.01 -7.76
CA GLN A 97 10.51 -8.75 -9.00
C GLN A 97 11.38 -7.51 -8.87
N ASP A 98 12.57 -7.53 -9.47
CA ASP A 98 13.45 -6.36 -9.55
C ASP A 98 13.11 -5.45 -10.76
N VAL A 99 13.75 -4.29 -10.80
CA VAL A 99 13.66 -3.30 -11.88
C VAL A 99 14.13 -3.89 -13.21
N ALA A 100 13.23 -3.93 -14.20
CA ALA A 100 13.60 -4.31 -15.55
C ALA A 100 14.57 -3.28 -16.13
N GLY A 101 15.70 -3.74 -16.67
CA GLY A 101 16.77 -2.88 -17.19
C GLY A 101 17.97 -2.74 -16.25
N TRP A 102 17.94 -3.30 -15.03
CA TRP A 102 19.05 -3.23 -14.07
C TRP A 102 20.36 -3.83 -14.61
N ASP A 103 20.34 -5.08 -15.06
CA ASP A 103 21.51 -5.79 -15.62
C ASP A 103 21.53 -5.83 -17.15
N ASN A 104 20.64 -5.09 -17.81
CA ASN A 104 20.56 -5.11 -19.26
C ASN A 104 21.71 -4.29 -19.89
N THR A 105 22.56 -4.97 -20.67
CA THR A 105 23.76 -4.42 -21.31
C THR A 105 23.50 -3.79 -22.69
N SER A 106 22.31 -3.96 -23.25
CA SER A 106 21.94 -3.47 -24.58
C SER A 106 21.30 -2.09 -24.53
N THR A 107 20.34 -1.89 -23.61
CA THR A 107 19.60 -0.64 -23.45
C THR A 107 19.50 -0.17 -22.01
N GLY A 108 19.83 -1.03 -21.03
CA GLY A 108 19.61 -0.77 -19.62
C GLY A 108 20.75 -0.05 -18.90
N LEU A 109 20.70 -0.11 -17.57
CA LEU A 109 21.65 0.53 -16.66
C LEU A 109 23.07 -0.07 -16.75
N ALA A 110 23.17 -1.34 -17.18
CA ALA A 110 24.44 -2.03 -17.39
C ALA A 110 25.06 -1.79 -18.78
N ARG A 111 24.42 -0.97 -19.63
CA ARG A 111 24.89 -0.67 -20.98
C ARG A 111 26.24 0.07 -20.95
N SER A 112 27.11 -0.25 -21.90
CA SER A 112 28.33 0.52 -22.14
C SER A 112 28.01 1.92 -22.69
N LEU A 113 28.62 2.92 -22.07
CA LEU A 113 28.54 4.34 -22.40
C LEU A 113 29.84 4.74 -23.11
N PRO A 114 29.85 5.00 -24.42
CA PRO A 114 31.04 5.43 -25.14
C PRO A 114 31.58 6.77 -24.63
N ASN A 115 32.90 6.91 -24.56
CA ASN A 115 33.55 8.16 -24.14
C ASN A 115 33.21 9.30 -25.11
N GLY A 116 32.97 10.50 -24.57
CA GLY A 116 32.65 11.71 -25.33
C GLY A 116 31.24 11.73 -25.94
N GLN A 117 30.38 10.77 -25.58
CA GLN A 117 29.02 10.68 -26.11
C GLN A 117 27.99 10.70 -24.99
N THR A 118 26.80 11.21 -25.33
CA THR A 118 25.60 11.07 -24.50
C THR A 118 24.82 9.85 -24.97
N THR A 119 24.64 8.87 -24.09
CA THR A 119 23.93 7.63 -24.39
C THR A 119 22.71 7.51 -23.50
N ALA A 120 21.56 7.18 -24.08
CA ALA A 120 20.35 6.91 -23.32
C ALA A 120 20.39 5.49 -22.72
N VAL A 121 20.10 5.42 -21.42
CA VAL A 121 19.80 4.17 -20.70
C VAL A 121 18.32 4.13 -20.34
N GLU A 122 17.74 2.93 -20.33
CA GLU A 122 16.32 2.70 -20.06
C GLU A 122 16.10 1.71 -18.92
N PHE A 123 15.20 2.02 -18.00
CA PHE A 123 14.81 1.10 -16.94
C PHE A 123 13.36 1.31 -16.50
N TRP A 124 12.79 0.31 -15.82
CA TRP A 124 11.40 0.33 -15.35
C TRP A 124 11.33 0.21 -13.83
N SER A 125 10.89 1.27 -13.16
CA SER A 125 10.56 1.22 -11.74
C SER A 125 9.16 0.64 -11.51
N LEU A 126 9.05 -0.28 -10.56
CA LEU A 126 7.79 -0.88 -10.10
C LEU A 126 7.26 -0.03 -8.93
N ILE A 127 6.08 0.57 -9.08
CA ILE A 127 5.40 1.31 -8.01
C ILE A 127 4.22 0.45 -7.54
N PRO A 128 4.32 -0.22 -6.38
CA PRO A 128 3.22 -1.03 -5.86
C PRO A 128 2.00 -0.15 -5.57
N THR A 129 0.83 -0.55 -6.05
CA THR A 129 -0.44 0.16 -5.78
C THR A 129 -1.45 -0.74 -5.10
N GLY A 130 -1.20 -2.04 -5.08
CA GLY A 130 -1.87 -2.95 -4.16
C GLY A 130 -1.56 -4.41 -4.43
N MET A 131 -0.27 -4.75 -4.46
CA MET A 131 0.23 -6.10 -4.66
C MET A 131 1.16 -6.48 -3.51
N LEU A 132 0.97 -7.68 -2.98
CA LEU A 132 1.89 -8.32 -2.05
C LEU A 132 1.98 -9.81 -2.42
N HIS A 133 3.06 -10.19 -3.10
CA HIS A 133 3.19 -11.49 -3.75
C HIS A 133 3.28 -12.66 -2.76
N GLN A 134 3.76 -12.41 -1.54
CA GLN A 134 3.92 -13.37 -0.45
C GLN A 134 2.57 -14.01 -0.07
N LEU A 135 1.48 -13.25 -0.14
CA LEU A 135 0.18 -13.73 0.31
C LEU A 135 -0.56 -14.52 -0.78
N ARG A 136 -0.31 -15.83 -0.86
CA ARG A 136 -1.04 -16.74 -1.77
C ARG A 136 -2.57 -16.67 -1.56
N GLY A 137 -3.05 -16.57 -0.31
CA GLY A 137 -4.47 -16.41 0.06
C GLY A 137 -4.99 -14.96 -0.01
N GLY A 138 -4.10 -13.96 0.19
CA GLY A 138 -4.42 -12.53 0.13
C GLY A 138 -4.68 -11.98 -1.28
N ARG A 139 -4.45 -12.79 -2.33
CA ARG A 139 -4.69 -12.44 -3.75
C ARG A 139 -6.09 -11.94 -4.06
N ARG A 140 -7.10 -12.20 -3.21
CA ARG A 140 -8.47 -11.67 -3.39
C ARG A 140 -8.70 -10.31 -2.71
N VAL A 141 -7.87 -9.99 -1.72
CA VAL A 141 -8.02 -8.81 -0.87
C VAL A 141 -7.20 -7.65 -1.42
N TRP A 142 -5.93 -7.93 -1.74
CA TRP A 142 -5.01 -6.93 -2.24
C TRP A 142 -4.80 -7.11 -3.74
N THR A 143 -5.72 -6.54 -4.51
CA THR A 143 -5.84 -6.74 -5.97
C THR A 143 -5.47 -5.50 -6.78
N GLY A 144 -5.04 -4.44 -6.10
CA GLY A 144 -4.77 -3.14 -6.70
C GLY A 144 -5.89 -2.13 -6.61
N VAL A 145 -5.63 -0.93 -7.11
CA VAL A 145 -6.56 0.20 -7.10
C VAL A 145 -7.46 0.18 -8.32
N GLY A 146 -8.74 0.49 -8.14
CA GLY A 146 -9.70 0.58 -9.24
C GLY A 146 -9.73 1.93 -9.92
N ARG A 147 -10.62 2.06 -10.90
CA ARG A 147 -10.72 3.22 -11.79
C ARG A 147 -10.94 4.52 -11.00
N SER A 148 -11.88 4.53 -10.05
CA SER A 148 -12.19 5.75 -9.31
C SER A 148 -11.00 6.20 -8.45
N GLN A 149 -10.36 5.28 -7.72
CA GLN A 149 -9.16 5.59 -6.93
C GLN A 149 -7.99 6.02 -7.82
N ALA A 150 -7.74 5.30 -8.93
CA ALA A 150 -6.68 5.63 -9.88
C ALA A 150 -6.82 7.04 -10.46
N SER A 151 -8.06 7.48 -10.74
CA SER A 151 -8.31 8.83 -11.26
C SER A 151 -7.95 9.95 -10.27
N THR A 152 -7.79 9.66 -8.98
CA THR A 152 -7.35 10.62 -7.98
C THR A 152 -5.84 10.67 -7.78
N ILE A 153 -5.09 9.76 -8.43
CA ILE A 153 -3.65 9.68 -8.30
C ILE A 153 -2.99 10.89 -8.96
N GLU A 154 -2.04 11.47 -8.25
CA GLU A 154 -1.12 12.49 -8.71
C GLU A 154 0.30 12.04 -8.40
N ILE A 155 1.21 12.20 -9.38
CA ILE A 155 2.61 11.81 -9.23
C ILE A 155 3.49 13.02 -9.49
N ASP A 156 4.33 13.32 -8.52
CA ASP A 156 5.41 14.29 -8.64
C ASP A 156 6.74 13.55 -8.75
N MET A 157 7.54 13.90 -9.76
CA MET A 157 8.89 13.36 -9.93
C MET A 157 9.90 14.46 -10.19
N LYS A 158 11.08 14.34 -9.58
CA LYS A 158 12.26 15.14 -9.91
C LYS A 158 13.49 14.24 -9.95
N TYR A 159 14.58 14.77 -10.49
CA TYR A 159 15.92 14.25 -10.24
C TYR A 159 16.73 15.32 -9.47
N SER A 160 17.47 14.92 -8.45
CA SER A 160 18.09 15.84 -7.48
C SER A 160 19.38 16.48 -7.99
N SER A 161 20.15 15.76 -8.80
CA SER A 161 21.43 16.20 -9.35
C SER A 161 21.63 15.63 -10.75
N ALA A 162 22.40 16.32 -11.58
CA ALA A 162 22.87 15.78 -12.85
C ALA A 162 24.08 14.86 -12.69
N ALA A 163 24.89 15.03 -11.64
CA ALA A 163 26.09 14.21 -11.42
C ALA A 163 25.71 12.82 -10.92
N VAL A 164 26.12 11.79 -11.66
CA VAL A 164 25.96 10.38 -11.28
C VAL A 164 27.22 9.89 -10.57
N ASP A 165 28.37 10.17 -11.17
CA ASP A 165 29.71 9.92 -10.60
C ASP A 165 30.73 10.81 -11.31
N THR A 166 32.00 10.75 -10.91
CA THR A 166 33.11 11.43 -11.56
C THR A 166 33.15 11.07 -13.06
N GLY A 167 32.95 12.06 -13.93
CA GLY A 167 32.94 11.88 -15.38
C GLY A 167 31.65 11.29 -15.95
N LEU A 168 30.60 11.09 -15.15
CA LEU A 168 29.29 10.59 -15.58
C LEU A 168 28.18 11.52 -15.12
N ALA A 169 27.43 12.08 -16.08
CA ALA A 169 26.35 13.02 -15.76
C ALA A 169 25.13 12.86 -16.66
N ILE A 170 23.95 13.09 -16.11
CA ILE A 170 22.71 13.24 -16.87
C ILE A 170 22.84 14.48 -17.76
N SER A 171 22.70 14.30 -19.06
CA SER A 171 22.89 15.36 -20.06
C SER A 171 21.76 15.33 -21.08
N GLY A 172 20.77 16.21 -20.89
CA GLY A 172 19.57 16.29 -21.71
C GLY A 172 18.29 16.00 -20.92
N ASN A 173 17.20 15.81 -21.64
CA ASN A 173 15.89 15.60 -21.05
C ASN A 173 15.71 14.15 -20.59
N VAL A 174 15.35 13.96 -19.33
CA VAL A 174 14.88 12.65 -18.84
C VAL A 174 13.41 12.52 -19.17
N VAL A 175 13.02 11.36 -19.71
CA VAL A 175 11.62 11.04 -20.00
C VAL A 175 11.16 9.97 -19.02
N ALA A 176 10.06 10.23 -18.30
CA ALA A 176 9.40 9.27 -17.42
C ALA A 176 8.00 8.97 -17.96
N GLU A 177 7.72 7.72 -18.31
CA GLU A 177 6.42 7.25 -18.79
C GLU A 177 5.76 6.34 -17.75
N TYR A 178 4.57 6.70 -17.30
CA TYR A 178 3.82 5.87 -16.36
C TYR A 178 2.79 4.99 -17.06
N VAL A 179 2.85 3.69 -16.80
CA VAL A 179 2.00 2.67 -17.43
C VAL A 179 1.30 1.86 -16.33
N PRO A 180 -0.03 1.91 -16.23
CA PRO A 180 -0.77 1.05 -15.30
C PRO A 180 -0.75 -0.40 -15.80
N LEU A 181 -0.26 -1.34 -14.98
CA LEU A 181 -0.47 -2.76 -15.25
C LEU A 181 -1.87 -3.14 -14.79
N THR A 182 -2.70 -3.65 -15.69
CA THR A 182 -4.11 -3.89 -15.38
C THR A 182 -4.46 -5.37 -15.28
N GLN A 183 -5.28 -5.72 -14.30
CA GLN A 183 -5.90 -7.03 -14.14
C GLN A 183 -7.42 -6.92 -14.21
N SER A 184 -8.10 -7.96 -14.69
CA SER A 184 -9.57 -7.97 -14.77
C SER A 184 -10.20 -8.23 -13.41
N VAL A 185 -11.24 -7.46 -13.06
CA VAL A 185 -12.03 -7.67 -11.84
C VAL A 185 -13.52 -7.39 -12.07
N LYS A 186 -14.37 -7.90 -11.17
CA LYS A 186 -15.78 -7.49 -11.08
C LYS A 186 -15.92 -6.14 -10.35
N GLY A 187 -16.51 -5.17 -11.05
CA GLY A 187 -16.86 -3.85 -10.50
C GLY A 187 -15.66 -2.92 -10.33
N ASP A 188 -15.91 -1.73 -9.80
CA ASP A 188 -14.86 -0.79 -9.38
C ASP A 188 -14.57 -0.95 -7.89
N ARG A 189 -13.31 -0.75 -7.49
CA ARG A 189 -12.84 -1.00 -6.11
C ARG A 189 -11.86 0.09 -5.66
N ALA A 190 -11.89 0.41 -4.37
CA ALA A 190 -10.80 1.10 -3.71
C ALA A 190 -10.11 0.11 -2.76
N SER A 191 -8.78 0.01 -2.87
CA SER A 191 -7.96 -0.93 -2.11
C SER A 191 -7.01 -0.19 -1.19
N TYR A 192 -6.46 -0.94 -0.22
CA TYR A 192 -5.35 -0.49 0.59
C TYR A 192 -4.20 -0.02 -0.29
N PHE A 193 -3.67 1.14 0.06
CA PHE A 193 -2.40 1.65 -0.45
C PHE A 193 -1.40 1.59 0.70
N ALA A 194 -0.40 0.71 0.60
CA ALA A 194 0.64 0.66 1.63
C ALA A 194 1.48 1.93 1.58
N GLU A 195 1.83 2.44 2.75
CA GLU A 195 2.68 3.61 2.92
C GLU A 195 4.08 3.18 3.32
N TYR A 196 5.07 3.95 2.87
CA TYR A 196 6.44 3.85 3.37
C TYR A 196 6.85 5.13 4.08
N ILE A 197 7.41 4.98 5.28
CA ILE A 197 8.01 6.08 6.04
C ILE A 197 9.36 5.66 6.59
N GLU A 198 10.21 6.66 6.85
CA GLU A 198 11.44 6.51 7.61
C GLU A 198 11.27 7.24 8.95
N VAL A 199 11.67 6.58 10.04
CA VAL A 199 11.56 7.09 11.41
C VAL A 199 12.94 7.03 12.05
N GLU A 200 13.49 8.19 12.39
CA GLU A 200 14.68 8.29 13.23
C GLU A 200 14.25 8.36 14.70
N GLU A 201 14.72 7.41 15.51
CA GLU A 201 14.47 7.38 16.95
C GLU A 201 15.79 7.49 17.72
N LYS A 202 15.81 8.34 18.74
CA LYS A 202 16.96 8.55 19.63
C LYS A 202 16.79 7.81 20.95
N ASP A 203 15.56 7.56 21.36
CA ASP A 203 15.26 6.81 22.57
C ASP A 203 15.52 5.31 22.40
N LYS A 204 15.44 4.59 23.53
CA LYS A 204 15.55 3.12 23.55
C LYS A 204 14.37 2.46 22.81
N VAL A 205 13.23 3.14 22.74
CA VAL A 205 11.97 2.60 22.20
C VAL A 205 11.53 3.47 21.04
N ALA A 206 11.47 2.89 19.84
CA ALA A 206 10.86 3.49 18.66
C ALA A 206 9.38 3.10 18.59
N LYS A 207 8.54 4.11 18.33
CA LYS A 207 7.10 3.92 18.12
C LYS A 207 6.78 4.16 16.65
N LEU A 208 6.25 3.15 15.98
CA LEU A 208 5.82 3.26 14.60
C LEU A 208 4.30 3.53 14.54
N PRO A 209 3.80 4.21 13.49
CA PRO A 209 2.38 4.44 13.32
C PRO A 209 1.54 3.15 13.30
N PRO A 210 0.31 3.19 13.79
CA PRO A 210 -0.56 2.01 13.84
C PRO A 210 -1.02 1.58 12.44
N GLY A 211 -1.08 0.27 12.22
CA GLY A 211 -1.48 -0.31 10.95
C GLY A 211 -1.30 -1.82 10.89
N LEU A 212 -1.18 -2.34 9.67
CA LEU A 212 -0.65 -3.67 9.40
C LEU A 212 0.81 -3.51 8.94
N PRO A 213 1.79 -3.86 9.80
CA PRO A 213 3.18 -3.94 9.40
C PRO A 213 3.36 -4.96 8.27
N LEU A 214 4.13 -4.59 7.25
CA LEU A 214 4.49 -5.52 6.16
C LEU A 214 5.98 -5.79 6.15
N LEU A 215 6.76 -4.73 6.39
CA LEU A 215 8.21 -4.77 6.42
C LEU A 215 8.72 -3.68 7.38
N ILE A 216 9.63 -4.06 8.27
CA ILE A 216 10.42 -3.15 9.11
C ILE A 216 11.89 -3.40 8.82
N THR A 217 12.63 -2.35 8.50
CA THR A 217 14.06 -2.43 8.19
C THR A 217 14.86 -1.47 9.04
N GLU A 218 16.07 -1.84 9.40
CA GLU A 218 17.05 -0.96 10.04
C GLU A 218 17.95 -0.30 8.98
N LEU A 219 18.10 1.03 9.07
CA LEU A 219 18.76 1.89 8.08
C LEU A 219 19.92 2.71 8.67
N SER A 220 20.34 2.42 9.90
CA SER A 220 21.37 3.17 10.64
C SER A 220 22.79 2.75 10.27
N ALA A 221 22.96 1.65 9.54
CA ALA A 221 24.25 1.21 9.00
C ALA A 221 24.18 0.90 7.49
N ALA A 222 25.33 0.97 6.82
CA ALA A 222 25.44 0.57 5.42
C ALA A 222 25.33 -0.96 5.33
N HIS A 223 24.29 -1.44 4.64
CA HIS A 223 24.06 -2.80 4.13
C HIS A 223 24.32 -3.96 5.11
N ALA A 224 23.26 -4.66 5.53
CA ALA A 224 23.31 -5.98 6.19
C ALA A 224 24.36 -6.14 7.33
N ALA A 225 24.74 -5.04 7.97
CA ALA A 225 25.72 -4.97 9.04
C ALA A 225 25.12 -4.14 10.18
N SER A 226 24.23 -4.75 10.96
CA SER A 226 23.63 -4.06 12.10
C SER A 226 24.53 -4.15 13.32
N SER A 227 24.71 -3.03 14.04
CA SER A 227 25.29 -3.05 15.40
C SER A 227 24.25 -3.31 16.48
N LEU A 228 22.98 -3.54 16.09
CA LEU A 228 21.89 -3.89 16.98
C LEU A 228 22.09 -5.31 17.52
N SER A 229 22.56 -5.43 18.77
CA SER A 229 22.87 -6.74 19.36
C SER A 229 21.65 -7.47 19.87
N SER A 230 20.66 -6.75 20.40
CA SER A 230 19.37 -7.33 20.76
C SER A 230 18.22 -6.32 20.75
N PHE A 231 17.04 -6.80 20.34
CA PHE A 231 15.81 -6.02 20.37
C PHE A 231 14.59 -6.85 20.72
N GLU A 232 13.53 -6.14 21.10
CA GLU A 232 12.18 -6.65 21.26
C GLU A 232 11.27 -5.94 20.25
N LEU A 233 10.41 -6.70 19.56
CA LEU A 233 9.36 -6.16 18.71
C LEU A 233 8.00 -6.64 19.20
N LYS A 234 7.13 -5.69 19.54
CA LYS A 234 5.72 -5.92 19.85
C LYS A 234 4.84 -5.21 18.84
N ILE A 235 3.74 -5.84 18.44
CA ILE A 235 2.65 -5.20 17.71
C ILE A 235 1.44 -5.16 18.65
N ASP A 236 1.18 -3.98 19.23
CA ASP A 236 0.39 -3.84 20.46
C ASP A 236 0.81 -4.83 21.56
N GLU A 237 -0.03 -5.82 21.87
CA GLU A 237 0.18 -6.82 22.93
C GLU A 237 0.78 -8.12 22.38
N GLU A 238 0.87 -8.27 21.05
CA GLU A 238 1.46 -9.45 20.41
C GLU A 238 2.98 -9.30 20.37
N LEU A 239 3.68 -10.21 21.05
CA LEU A 239 5.13 -10.29 21.04
C LEU A 239 5.57 -11.05 19.79
N ILE A 240 6.25 -10.35 18.88
CA ILE A 240 6.73 -10.90 17.61
C ILE A 240 8.15 -11.43 17.77
N HIS A 241 9.03 -10.63 18.35
CA HIS A 241 10.41 -10.99 18.62
C HIS A 241 10.80 -10.61 20.05
N ASP A 242 11.42 -11.54 20.77
CA ASP A 242 11.87 -11.36 22.14
C ASP A 242 13.37 -11.62 22.26
N ASN A 243 14.12 -10.56 22.58
CA ASN A 243 15.56 -10.60 22.79
C ASN A 243 16.33 -11.34 21.68
N VAL A 244 16.09 -10.93 20.44
CA VAL A 244 16.75 -11.47 19.25
C VAL A 244 17.71 -10.43 18.65
N SER A 245 18.73 -10.90 17.94
CA SER A 245 19.57 -10.03 17.10
C SER A 245 18.95 -9.88 15.69
N ALA A 246 19.42 -8.90 14.93
CA ALA A 246 19.04 -8.78 13.51
C ALA A 246 19.48 -10.01 12.68
N GLY A 247 20.57 -10.66 13.08
CA GLY A 247 21.05 -11.90 12.43
C GLY A 247 20.12 -13.08 12.67
N ASP A 248 19.54 -13.20 13.87
CA ASP A 248 18.60 -14.28 14.19
C ASP A 248 17.32 -14.16 13.35
N VAL A 249 16.84 -12.93 13.14
CA VAL A 249 15.68 -12.68 12.26
C VAL A 249 15.98 -13.04 10.81
N LEU A 250 17.20 -12.75 10.31
CA LEU A 250 17.59 -13.16 8.97
C LEU A 250 17.55 -14.69 8.83
N VAL A 251 18.09 -15.42 9.81
CA VAL A 251 18.08 -16.90 9.82
C VAL A 251 16.63 -17.42 9.86
N GLU A 252 15.76 -16.81 10.65
CA GLU A 252 14.33 -17.16 10.69
C GLU A 252 13.67 -16.96 9.32
N LEU A 253 13.89 -15.82 8.68
CA LEU A 253 13.33 -15.50 7.37
C LEU A 253 13.83 -16.46 6.27
N GLU A 254 15.11 -16.81 6.29
CA GLU A 254 15.69 -17.80 5.37
C GLU A 254 15.14 -19.21 5.62
N GLY A 255 14.96 -19.58 6.89
CA GLY A 255 14.44 -20.89 7.28
C GLY A 255 12.95 -21.10 6.99
N VAL A 256 12.14 -20.05 7.07
CA VAL A 256 10.69 -20.11 6.83
C VAL A 256 10.35 -20.05 5.33
N ASN A 257 11.32 -19.72 4.47
CA ASN A 257 11.01 -19.26 3.11
C ASN A 257 11.81 -19.95 1.99
N PRO A 258 11.67 -21.28 1.82
CA PRO A 258 12.39 -22.02 0.79
C PRO A 258 11.98 -21.66 -0.66
N GLU A 259 10.90 -20.89 -0.84
CA GLU A 259 10.40 -20.45 -2.15
C GLU A 259 10.73 -18.99 -2.49
N LEU A 260 11.36 -18.22 -1.59
CA LEU A 260 11.72 -16.84 -1.92
C LEU A 260 12.83 -16.85 -2.96
N THR A 261 12.48 -16.54 -4.21
CA THR A 261 13.50 -16.34 -5.25
C THR A 261 14.47 -15.24 -4.82
N ALA A 262 15.74 -15.33 -5.22
CA ALA A 262 16.74 -14.28 -4.96
C ALA A 262 16.26 -12.89 -5.42
N GLU A 263 15.46 -12.83 -6.49
CA GLU A 263 14.88 -11.59 -7.02
C GLU A 263 13.86 -10.94 -6.07
N ALA A 264 13.13 -11.74 -5.29
CA ALA A 264 12.14 -11.29 -4.32
C ALA A 264 12.75 -10.93 -2.94
N SER A 265 13.97 -11.41 -2.65
CA SER A 265 14.66 -11.03 -1.42
C SER A 265 15.15 -9.59 -1.47
N ILE A 266 15.19 -8.94 -0.32
CA ILE A 266 15.85 -7.64 -0.12
C ILE A 266 16.92 -7.69 0.97
N THR A 267 17.13 -8.87 1.58
CA THR A 267 18.04 -9.07 2.71
C THR A 267 19.51 -8.86 2.32
N ASP A 268 19.82 -8.93 1.02
CA ASP A 268 21.10 -8.57 0.41
C ASP A 268 21.37 -7.06 0.40
N GLU A 269 20.35 -6.22 0.66
CA GLU A 269 20.47 -4.76 0.56
C GLU A 269 20.14 -4.00 1.84
N VAL A 270 19.28 -4.55 2.69
CA VAL A 270 18.82 -3.90 3.92
C VAL A 270 18.77 -4.89 5.07
N THR A 271 19.00 -4.40 6.29
CA THR A 271 18.80 -5.19 7.51
C THR A 271 17.30 -5.31 7.77
N VAL A 272 16.72 -6.49 7.55
CA VAL A 272 15.30 -6.75 7.81
C VAL A 272 15.11 -7.12 9.29
N LEU A 273 14.19 -6.44 9.97
CA LEU A 273 13.82 -6.69 11.37
C LEU A 273 12.44 -7.36 11.52
N TYR A 274 11.60 -7.27 10.49
CA TYR A 274 10.32 -7.95 10.39
C TYR A 274 9.88 -7.93 8.92
N ALA A 275 9.32 -9.04 8.43
CA ALA A 275 8.72 -9.10 7.10
C ALA A 275 7.56 -10.10 7.08
N VAL A 276 6.49 -9.76 6.34
CA VAL A 276 5.45 -10.72 5.97
C VAL A 276 6.05 -11.77 5.04
N THR A 277 5.82 -13.05 5.35
CA THR A 277 6.41 -14.18 4.63
C THR A 277 5.36 -14.96 3.82
N PRO A 278 5.77 -15.69 2.77
CA PRO A 278 4.88 -16.58 2.04
C PRO A 278 4.25 -17.65 2.94
N GLY A 279 2.97 -17.90 2.73
CA GLY A 279 2.21 -18.91 3.49
C GLY A 279 1.48 -18.38 4.72
N GLN A 280 1.73 -17.13 5.13
CA GLN A 280 0.89 -16.47 6.13
C GLN A 280 -0.52 -16.21 5.57
N GLU A 281 -1.53 -16.52 6.37
CA GLU A 281 -2.92 -16.23 6.04
C GLU A 281 -3.26 -14.77 6.36
N TRP A 282 -3.97 -14.11 5.45
CA TRP A 282 -4.24 -12.67 5.55
C TRP A 282 -4.93 -12.28 6.85
N GLN A 283 -5.87 -13.11 7.33
CA GLN A 283 -6.66 -12.85 8.53
C GLN A 283 -5.83 -12.91 9.82
N ASP A 284 -4.71 -13.62 9.81
CA ASP A 284 -3.88 -13.90 10.99
C ASP A 284 -2.71 -12.91 11.12
N LEU A 285 -2.57 -11.97 10.19
CA LEU A 285 -1.51 -10.99 10.25
C LEU A 285 -1.71 -9.99 11.41
N PRO A 286 -0.66 -9.71 12.20
CA PRO A 286 -0.76 -8.84 13.36
C PRO A 286 -1.05 -7.40 12.92
N THR A 287 -2.06 -6.78 13.54
CA THR A 287 -2.38 -5.37 13.29
C THR A 287 -2.31 -4.58 14.58
N GLY A 288 -1.64 -3.43 14.56
CA GLY A 288 -1.39 -2.71 15.78
C GLY A 288 -0.46 -1.52 15.64
N ALA A 289 -0.10 -0.93 16.77
CA ALA A 289 1.00 0.02 16.87
C ALA A 289 2.30 -0.75 17.17
N PRO A 290 3.25 -0.82 16.23
CA PRO A 290 4.51 -1.49 16.49
C PRO A 290 5.36 -0.69 17.47
N ARG A 291 5.94 -1.41 18.42
CA ARG A 291 6.89 -0.92 19.41
C ARG A 291 8.17 -1.72 19.25
N PHE A 292 9.22 -1.04 18.83
CA PHE A 292 10.56 -1.60 18.71
C PHE A 292 11.41 -1.09 19.88
N GLU A 293 11.97 -1.98 20.69
CA GLU A 293 12.85 -1.62 21.81
C GLU A 293 14.25 -2.21 21.61
N GLN A 294 15.27 -1.36 21.66
CA GLN A 294 16.66 -1.79 21.75
C GLN A 294 16.95 -2.25 23.17
N LEU A 295 16.88 -3.56 23.45
CA LEU A 295 17.01 -4.07 24.83
C LEU A 295 18.32 -3.62 25.47
N LYS A 296 19.39 -3.62 24.66
CA LYS A 296 20.62 -2.90 24.92
C LYS A 296 20.71 -1.71 23.98
N LYS A 297 21.02 -0.53 24.53
CA LYS A 297 21.10 0.72 23.76
C LYS A 297 22.43 0.78 22.98
N ASP A 298 22.57 -0.09 21.99
CA ASP A 298 23.78 -0.20 21.17
C ASP A 298 23.91 0.96 20.18
N LEU A 299 22.77 1.44 19.66
CA LEU A 299 22.72 2.56 18.73
C LEU A 299 22.25 3.83 19.46
N SER A 300 23.05 4.90 19.36
CA SER A 300 22.69 6.23 19.88
C SER A 300 21.40 6.74 19.25
N SER A 301 21.21 6.47 17.95
CA SER A 301 19.95 6.63 17.24
C SER A 301 19.76 5.46 16.28
N VAL A 302 18.52 4.97 16.16
CA VAL A 302 18.12 3.97 15.18
C VAL A 302 17.26 4.63 14.11
N THR A 303 17.61 4.42 12.85
CA THR A 303 16.75 4.81 11.72
C THR A 303 16.02 3.57 11.23
N LEU A 304 14.68 3.62 11.22
CA LEU A 304 13.83 2.53 10.81
C LEU A 304 13.07 2.89 9.53
N GLY A 305 13.09 2.00 8.55
CA GLY A 305 12.15 2.01 7.44
C GLY A 305 10.92 1.19 7.79
N TYR A 306 9.73 1.72 7.51
CA TYR A 306 8.47 1.07 7.84
C TYR A 306 7.52 1.10 6.63
N TYR A 307 7.27 -0.08 6.07
CA TYR A 307 6.28 -0.29 5.01
C TYR A 307 5.05 -0.98 5.61
N TYR A 308 3.89 -0.33 5.52
CA TYR A 308 2.71 -0.75 6.26
C TYR A 308 1.40 -0.35 5.58
N VAL A 309 0.31 -1.05 5.89
CA VAL A 309 -1.03 -0.56 5.54
C VAL A 309 -1.57 0.28 6.68
N PRO A 310 -1.88 1.57 6.46
CA PRO A 310 -2.36 2.45 7.51
C PRO A 310 -3.81 2.12 7.89
N ILE A 311 -4.16 2.36 9.16
CA ILE A 311 -5.57 2.44 9.56
C ILE A 311 -6.11 3.79 9.13
N VAL A 312 -6.98 3.78 8.11
CA VAL A 312 -7.55 4.99 7.54
C VAL A 312 -8.74 5.47 8.37
N GLU A 313 -8.75 6.75 8.70
CA GLU A 313 -9.86 7.40 9.42
C GLU A 313 -11.15 7.42 8.58
N THR A 314 -12.30 7.22 9.23
CA THR A 314 -13.62 7.14 8.56
C THR A 314 -13.95 8.35 7.70
N ASN A 315 -13.66 9.56 8.18
CA ASN A 315 -13.89 10.81 7.46
C ASN A 315 -13.12 10.85 6.13
N LYS A 316 -11.86 10.39 6.09
CA LYS A 316 -11.08 10.34 4.85
C LYS A 316 -11.68 9.35 3.85
N VAL A 317 -12.16 8.20 4.33
CA VAL A 317 -12.88 7.23 3.50
C VAL A 317 -14.18 7.83 2.94
N GLN A 318 -14.97 8.52 3.77
CA GLN A 318 -16.19 9.19 3.33
C GLN A 318 -15.90 10.28 2.30
N GLU A 319 -14.86 11.09 2.51
CA GLU A 319 -14.42 12.09 1.54
C GLU A 319 -14.03 11.46 0.19
N ASP A 320 -13.35 10.31 0.21
CA ASP A 320 -13.01 9.57 -1.00
C ASP A 320 -14.26 9.02 -1.70
N ILE A 321 -15.21 8.44 -0.96
CA ILE A 321 -16.48 7.93 -1.52
C ILE A 321 -17.29 9.06 -2.16
N ALA A 322 -17.42 10.22 -1.50
CA ALA A 322 -18.08 11.40 -2.06
C ALA A 322 -17.36 11.87 -3.34
N THR A 323 -16.02 11.91 -3.30
CA THR A 323 -15.20 12.25 -4.47
C THR A 323 -15.45 11.29 -5.63
N PHE A 324 -15.52 9.98 -5.37
CA PHE A 324 -15.79 8.98 -6.40
C PHE A 324 -17.22 9.09 -6.96
N ALA A 325 -18.22 9.36 -6.14
CA ALA A 325 -19.60 9.60 -6.60
C ALA A 325 -19.68 10.84 -7.52
N ASN A 326 -18.98 11.92 -7.15
CA ASN A 326 -18.86 13.13 -7.96
C ASN A 326 -18.16 12.86 -9.29
N LEU A 327 -17.03 12.15 -9.28
CA LEU A 327 -16.27 11.81 -10.49
C LEU A 327 -17.06 10.90 -11.45
N ARG A 328 -17.88 9.98 -10.90
CA ARG A 328 -18.74 9.10 -11.70
C ARG A 328 -20.05 9.76 -12.12
N ASN A 329 -20.37 10.92 -11.55
CA ASN A 329 -21.65 11.63 -11.68
C ASN A 329 -22.87 10.70 -11.49
N LYS A 330 -22.78 9.80 -10.51
CA LYS A 330 -23.81 8.80 -10.21
C LYS A 330 -23.84 8.50 -8.72
N PRO A 331 -25.02 8.15 -8.16
CA PRO A 331 -25.07 7.67 -6.79
C PRO A 331 -24.33 6.34 -6.66
N LEU A 332 -23.58 6.16 -5.58
CA LEU A 332 -22.78 4.97 -5.31
C LEU A 332 -23.01 4.48 -3.90
N ARG A 333 -22.96 3.16 -3.72
CA ARG A 333 -22.83 2.52 -2.40
C ARG A 333 -21.45 1.86 -2.30
N ALA A 334 -20.66 2.29 -1.34
CA ALA A 334 -19.40 1.67 -0.98
C ALA A 334 -19.64 0.58 0.07
N ALA A 335 -19.36 -0.68 -0.27
CA ALA A 335 -19.50 -1.82 0.63
C ALA A 335 -18.17 -2.56 0.76
N THR A 336 -17.85 -3.06 1.95
CA THR A 336 -16.56 -3.73 2.20
C THR A 336 -16.45 -4.98 1.32
N VAL A 337 -15.25 -5.23 0.78
CA VAL A 337 -15.02 -6.43 -0.04
C VAL A 337 -15.24 -7.70 0.80
N ALA A 338 -14.88 -7.68 2.09
CA ALA A 338 -15.18 -8.77 3.03
C ALA A 338 -16.66 -9.13 3.08
N ALA A 339 -17.56 -8.15 3.16
CA ALA A 339 -18.99 -8.44 3.23
C ALA A 339 -19.58 -8.94 1.91
N ILE A 340 -18.98 -8.53 0.78
CA ILE A 340 -19.42 -9.00 -0.54
C ILE A 340 -18.91 -10.41 -0.82
N GLU A 341 -17.65 -10.70 -0.47
CA GLU A 341 -16.96 -11.94 -0.82
C GLU A 341 -16.91 -12.97 0.32
N GLY A 342 -17.41 -12.63 1.51
CA GLY A 342 -17.40 -13.50 2.69
C GLY A 342 -15.99 -13.72 3.26
N LEU A 343 -15.11 -12.71 3.16
CA LEU A 343 -13.72 -12.82 3.58
C LEU A 343 -13.53 -12.34 5.02
N ASN A 344 -12.57 -12.93 5.72
CA ASN A 344 -12.06 -12.42 6.99
C ASN A 344 -10.88 -11.48 6.73
N TYR A 345 -10.82 -10.37 7.48
CA TYR A 345 -9.72 -9.43 7.49
C TYR A 345 -9.12 -9.36 8.90
N PRO A 346 -7.84 -8.96 9.03
CA PRO A 346 -7.29 -8.56 10.31
C PRO A 346 -8.20 -7.56 11.01
N ASP A 347 -8.41 -7.76 12.31
CA ASP A 347 -9.44 -7.08 13.11
C ASP A 347 -9.47 -5.56 12.93
N ARG A 348 -8.30 -4.90 12.86
CA ARG A 348 -8.19 -3.44 12.75
C ARG A 348 -8.31 -2.89 11.34
N LEU A 349 -8.05 -3.71 10.33
CA LEU A 349 -8.11 -3.27 8.93
C LEU A 349 -9.52 -3.41 8.33
N ALA A 350 -10.38 -4.24 8.93
CA ALA A 350 -11.73 -4.53 8.44
C ALA A 350 -12.65 -3.29 8.28
N PHE A 351 -12.30 -2.18 8.92
CA PHE A 351 -13.19 -1.06 9.15
C PHE A 351 -13.28 -0.05 7.99
N ALA A 352 -12.35 -0.01 7.03
CA ALA A 352 -12.28 1.11 6.09
C ALA A 352 -12.07 0.69 4.63
N GLU A 353 -11.15 -0.23 4.39
CA GLU A 353 -10.73 -0.71 3.08
C GLU A 353 -10.54 -2.24 3.15
N PRO A 354 -10.43 -2.96 2.03
CA PRO A 354 -10.82 -2.53 0.69
C PRO A 354 -12.36 -2.55 0.54
N PHE A 355 -12.90 -1.68 -0.32
CA PHE A 355 -14.34 -1.61 -0.61
C PHE A 355 -14.64 -1.60 -2.10
N ARG A 356 -15.82 -2.11 -2.49
CA ARG A 356 -16.36 -2.00 -3.85
C ARG A 356 -17.27 -0.80 -3.95
N LEU A 357 -17.21 -0.12 -5.09
CA LEU A 357 -18.14 0.94 -5.46
C LEU A 357 -19.27 0.31 -6.29
N LEU A 358 -20.44 0.15 -5.66
CA LEU A 358 -21.62 -0.46 -6.26
C LEU A 358 -22.49 0.61 -6.91
N ASP A 359 -22.86 0.38 -8.17
CA ASP A 359 -23.90 1.11 -8.87
C ASP A 359 -25.28 0.56 -8.48
N GLN A 360 -26.35 1.33 -8.68
CA GLN A 360 -27.72 0.87 -8.40
C GLN A 360 -28.12 -0.39 -9.19
N ASP A 361 -27.50 -0.60 -10.36
CA ASP A 361 -27.75 -1.77 -11.20
C ASP A 361 -27.00 -3.04 -10.72
N ASP A 362 -26.06 -2.91 -9.78
CA ASP A 362 -25.35 -4.05 -9.23
C ASP A 362 -26.28 -4.84 -8.29
N ILE A 363 -26.37 -6.17 -8.49
CA ILE A 363 -27.20 -7.05 -7.65
C ILE A 363 -26.81 -6.95 -6.16
N GLU A 364 -25.52 -6.73 -5.89
CA GLU A 364 -25.00 -6.52 -4.54
C GLU A 364 -25.47 -5.22 -3.90
N PHE A 365 -25.86 -4.21 -4.69
CA PHE A 365 -26.37 -2.95 -4.19
C PHE A 365 -27.53 -3.23 -3.23
N GLU A 366 -28.54 -4.00 -3.63
CA GLU A 366 -29.68 -4.36 -2.77
C GLU A 366 -29.40 -5.45 -1.72
N LYS A 367 -28.18 -5.99 -1.63
CA LYS A 367 -27.89 -7.14 -0.76
C LYS A 367 -26.98 -6.82 0.42
N VAL A 368 -26.18 -5.76 0.31
CA VAL A 368 -25.10 -5.47 1.27
C VAL A 368 -25.25 -4.04 1.78
N ALA A 369 -25.09 -3.85 3.09
CA ALA A 369 -25.02 -2.52 3.70
C ALA A 369 -23.74 -1.79 3.25
N GLY A 370 -23.76 -0.46 3.29
CA GLY A 370 -22.63 0.33 2.81
C GLY A 370 -22.77 1.81 3.12
N TYR A 371 -21.74 2.57 2.77
CA TYR A 371 -21.82 4.03 2.71
C TYR A 371 -22.39 4.47 1.38
N TYR A 372 -23.43 5.30 1.42
CA TYR A 372 -24.09 5.84 0.24
C TYR A 372 -23.72 7.31 0.04
N ALA A 373 -23.35 7.65 -1.18
CA ALA A 373 -23.06 9.01 -1.60
C ALA A 373 -23.84 9.35 -2.88
N THR A 374 -24.33 10.58 -2.95
CA THR A 374 -25.03 11.13 -4.12
C THR A 374 -24.12 12.15 -4.80
N PRO A 375 -24.06 12.20 -6.14
CA PRO A 375 -23.26 13.20 -6.84
C PRO A 375 -23.74 14.61 -6.51
N GLY A 376 -22.81 15.55 -6.41
CA GLY A 376 -23.04 16.93 -5.99
C GLY A 376 -23.12 17.15 -4.47
N SER A 377 -22.98 16.09 -3.66
CA SER A 377 -23.03 16.17 -2.19
C SER A 377 -21.73 15.65 -1.58
N ASP A 378 -21.23 16.36 -0.56
CA ASP A 378 -20.14 15.89 0.29
C ASP A 378 -20.65 15.00 1.44
N ALA A 379 -21.97 14.93 1.65
CA ALA A 379 -22.55 14.09 2.67
C ALA A 379 -22.55 12.62 2.24
N VAL A 380 -21.95 11.77 3.07
CA VAL A 380 -21.97 10.31 2.95
C VAL A 380 -22.73 9.75 4.15
N ALA A 381 -23.69 8.88 3.90
CA ALA A 381 -24.53 8.29 4.95
C ALA A 381 -24.42 6.78 4.94
N GLU A 382 -24.50 6.15 6.11
CA GLU A 382 -24.71 4.70 6.18
C GLU A 382 -26.07 4.36 5.56
N SER A 383 -26.09 3.32 4.73
CA SER A 383 -27.29 2.88 4.02
C SER A 383 -27.39 1.36 4.07
N ILE A 384 -28.55 0.89 4.49
CA ILE A 384 -28.87 -0.52 4.58
C ILE A 384 -30.08 -0.79 3.69
N PRO A 385 -29.92 -1.63 2.65
CA PRO A 385 -31.02 -1.95 1.77
C PRO A 385 -32.17 -2.63 2.55
N PRO A 386 -33.45 -2.34 2.23
CA PRO A 386 -34.60 -2.92 2.93
C PRO A 386 -34.60 -4.45 2.94
N THR A 387 -34.18 -5.06 1.84
CA THR A 387 -33.98 -6.51 1.66
C THR A 387 -32.94 -7.10 2.59
N ALA A 388 -31.77 -6.44 2.73
CA ALA A 388 -30.73 -6.85 3.66
C ALA A 388 -31.21 -6.74 5.12
N LEU A 389 -31.91 -5.65 5.45
CA LEU A 389 -32.50 -5.43 6.77
C LEU A 389 -33.56 -6.50 7.11
N ALA A 390 -34.45 -6.83 6.17
CA ALA A 390 -35.49 -7.84 6.36
C ALA A 390 -34.90 -9.23 6.63
N ARG A 391 -33.88 -9.62 5.85
CA ARG A 391 -33.18 -10.91 6.04
C ARG A 391 -32.53 -10.99 7.42
N ALA A 392 -31.85 -9.93 7.84
CA ALA A 392 -31.21 -9.91 9.13
C ALA A 392 -32.20 -9.91 10.30
N ARG A 393 -33.34 -9.23 10.17
CA ARG A 393 -34.43 -9.30 11.17
C ARG A 393 -34.94 -10.73 11.35
N ASN A 394 -35.15 -11.46 10.25
CA ASN A 394 -35.63 -12.84 10.32
C ASN A 394 -34.63 -13.75 11.06
N LEU A 395 -33.34 -13.64 10.73
CA LEU A 395 -32.30 -14.40 11.43
C LEU A 395 -32.17 -13.99 12.91
N TYR A 396 -32.23 -12.69 13.20
CA TYR A 396 -32.16 -12.18 14.57
C TYR A 396 -33.30 -12.73 15.43
N ASN A 397 -34.52 -12.70 14.92
CA ASN A 397 -35.70 -13.21 15.60
C ASN A 397 -35.66 -14.74 15.77
N GLN A 398 -35.11 -15.46 14.80
CA GLN A 398 -34.90 -16.90 14.90
C GLN A 398 -33.95 -17.25 16.06
N HIS A 399 -32.74 -16.68 16.07
CA HIS A 399 -31.76 -16.97 17.15
C HIS A 399 -32.24 -16.50 18.52
N LEU A 400 -32.96 -15.38 18.62
CA LEU A 400 -33.59 -14.99 19.88
C LEU A 400 -34.67 -15.99 20.32
N GLY A 401 -35.49 -16.47 19.39
CA GLY A 401 -36.52 -17.49 19.66
C GLY A 401 -35.93 -18.83 20.11
N GLU A 402 -34.72 -19.16 19.63
CA GLU A 402 -33.94 -20.34 20.03
C GLU A 402 -33.15 -20.12 21.35
N GLY A 403 -33.19 -18.93 21.94
CA GLY A 403 -32.45 -18.59 23.17
C GLY A 403 -30.97 -18.25 22.95
N GLU A 404 -30.52 -18.11 21.71
CA GLU A 404 -29.14 -17.84 21.32
C GLU A 404 -28.81 -16.34 21.23
N ALA A 405 -28.86 -15.63 22.36
CA ALA A 405 -28.64 -14.18 22.39
C ALA A 405 -27.28 -13.72 21.79
N LYS A 406 -26.22 -14.52 21.95
CA LYS A 406 -24.90 -14.22 21.37
C LYS A 406 -24.92 -14.26 19.83
N SER A 407 -25.64 -15.22 19.25
CA SER A 407 -25.81 -15.38 17.80
C SER A 407 -26.64 -14.24 17.22
N ALA A 408 -27.70 -13.83 17.93
CA ALA A 408 -28.52 -12.67 17.56
C ALA A 408 -27.69 -11.37 17.52
N ASP A 409 -26.87 -11.11 18.55
CA ASP A 409 -25.97 -9.96 18.56
C ASP A 409 -24.90 -10.05 17.45
N ALA A 410 -24.46 -11.24 17.05
CA ALA A 410 -23.51 -11.43 15.96
C ALA A 410 -24.09 -10.98 14.60
N ILE A 411 -25.39 -11.15 14.37
CA ILE A 411 -26.06 -10.71 13.14
C ILE A 411 -26.04 -9.18 13.01
N VAL A 412 -26.31 -8.47 14.12
CA VAL A 412 -26.23 -7.00 14.16
C VAL A 412 -24.82 -6.57 13.77
N LYS A 413 -23.80 -7.22 14.34
CA LYS A 413 -22.38 -6.92 14.07
C LYS A 413 -22.02 -7.16 12.61
N GLN A 414 -22.48 -8.26 12.00
CA GLN A 414 -22.22 -8.56 10.60
C GLN A 414 -22.80 -7.50 9.65
N LEU A 415 -24.00 -6.99 9.94
CA LEU A 415 -24.58 -5.89 9.17
C LEU A 415 -23.78 -4.59 9.30
N THR A 416 -23.33 -4.24 10.50
CA THR A 416 -22.52 -3.04 10.71
C THR A 416 -21.13 -3.16 10.08
N ARG A 417 -20.55 -4.37 10.05
CA ARG A 417 -19.25 -4.66 9.39
C ARG A 417 -19.32 -4.63 7.86
N ALA A 418 -20.52 -4.75 7.28
CA ALA A 418 -20.70 -4.69 5.84
C ALA A 418 -20.61 -3.26 5.30
N ALA A 419 -21.02 -2.28 6.11
CA ALA A 419 -20.62 -0.91 5.89
C ALA A 419 -19.14 -0.76 6.23
N PRO A 420 -18.33 -0.05 5.40
CA PRO A 420 -17.11 0.53 5.92
C PRO A 420 -17.53 1.34 7.17
N GLY A 421 -16.81 1.22 8.28
CA GLY A 421 -17.16 1.92 9.51
C GLY A 421 -17.81 1.10 10.63
N GLY A 422 -17.84 -0.24 10.59
CA GLY A 422 -18.30 -1.08 11.71
C GLY A 422 -17.18 -1.56 12.65
N VAL A 423 -16.89 -0.86 13.75
CA VAL A 423 -15.70 -1.10 14.61
C VAL A 423 -15.65 -2.49 15.29
N GLN A 424 -14.49 -3.17 15.23
CA GLN A 424 -13.91 -3.93 16.35
C GLN A 424 -12.65 -3.19 16.81
N ASN A 425 -12.53 -2.88 18.11
CA ASN A 425 -11.25 -2.47 18.70
C ASN A 425 -10.56 -3.74 19.26
N ALA A 426 -9.28 -3.63 19.65
CA ALA A 426 -8.51 -4.71 20.26
C ALA A 426 -9.04 -5.27 21.61
N ARG A 427 -10.18 -4.77 22.10
CA ARG A 427 -10.91 -5.22 23.30
C ARG A 427 -12.31 -5.75 22.96
N GLY A 428 -12.57 -6.12 21.71
CA GLY A 428 -13.91 -6.49 21.25
C GLY A 428 -14.87 -5.30 21.23
N LEU A 429 -16.17 -5.55 21.08
CA LEU A 429 -17.20 -4.49 21.14
C LEU A 429 -17.40 -4.03 22.59
N GLY A 430 -16.41 -3.33 23.13
CA GLY A 430 -16.41 -2.75 24.46
C GLY A 430 -16.60 -1.23 24.41
N LYS A 431 -17.78 -0.78 24.87
CA LYS A 431 -18.17 0.60 25.23
C LYS A 431 -17.92 1.65 24.16
N GLY A 432 -18.62 1.50 23.05
CA GLY A 432 -18.71 2.52 22.02
C GLY A 432 -19.37 1.96 20.77
N LEU A 433 -20.61 1.48 20.89
CA LEU A 433 -21.43 1.41 19.69
C LEU A 433 -21.47 2.85 19.16
N SER A 434 -21.09 3.06 17.90
CA SER A 434 -21.43 4.31 17.22
C SER A 434 -22.94 4.55 17.39
N GLY A 435 -23.40 5.80 17.30
CA GLY A 435 -24.84 6.10 17.31
C GLY A 435 -25.65 5.19 16.37
N THR A 436 -25.02 4.72 15.30
CA THR A 436 -25.56 3.77 14.32
C THR A 436 -25.69 2.33 14.81
N GLY A 437 -24.79 1.80 15.64
CA GLY A 437 -24.97 0.49 16.27
C GLY A 437 -26.17 0.46 17.24
N ILE A 438 -26.44 1.60 17.89
CA ILE A 438 -27.63 1.82 18.74
C ILE A 438 -28.89 1.96 17.87
N GLN A 439 -28.83 2.72 16.77
CA GLN A 439 -29.95 2.85 15.82
C GLN A 439 -30.25 1.53 15.10
N MET A 440 -29.25 0.71 14.79
CA MET A 440 -29.42 -0.61 14.17
C MET A 440 -30.07 -1.60 15.10
N ARG A 441 -29.60 -1.67 16.35
CA ARG A 441 -30.29 -2.42 17.40
C ARG A 441 -31.73 -1.90 17.58
N GLY A 442 -31.94 -0.59 17.54
CA GLY A 442 -33.26 0.04 17.56
C GLY A 442 -34.14 -0.32 16.36
N LEU A 443 -33.61 -0.39 15.13
CA LEU A 443 -34.33 -0.75 13.90
C LEU A 443 -34.65 -2.24 13.84
N LEU A 444 -33.82 -3.10 14.43
CA LEU A 444 -34.08 -4.53 14.57
C LEU A 444 -35.13 -4.82 15.66
N LEU A 445 -35.14 -4.02 16.73
CA LEU A 445 -36.06 -4.16 17.86
C LEU A 445 -37.42 -3.43 17.67
N LYS A 446 -37.55 -2.46 16.75
CA LYS A 446 -38.76 -1.64 16.55
C LYS A 446 -39.93 -2.31 15.79
N ALA A 447 -39.87 -3.61 15.50
CA ALA A 447 -40.96 -4.35 14.86
C ALA A 447 -41.63 -5.33 15.84
N LYS A 448 -42.00 -4.85 17.02
CA LYS A 448 -43.06 -5.47 17.83
C LYS A 448 -44.34 -4.67 17.68
#